data_AF-A0A7L5YJY2-F1
#
_entry.id   AF-A0A7L5YJY2-F1
#
_cell.length_a   1.000
_cell.length_b   1.000
_cell.length_c   1.000
_cell.angle_alpha   90.00
_cell.angle_beta   90.00
_cell.angle_gamma   90.00
#
_symmetry.space_group_name_H-M   'P 1'
#
loop_
_entity.id
_entity.type
_entity.pdbx_description
1 polymer ?
#
loop_
_entity_poly.entity_id
_entity_poly.type
_entity_poly.pdbx_seq_one_letter_code
_entity_poly.pdbx_strand_id
1 'polypeptide(L)'
;MKTLLIAAACTVLLAACGNPEPAESVESLMANPDRLKEVRAHCKADHTKVGDALCNRASEATRRRFMGSGTPYMAAPPAAPASAPKD
;
A
#
# COMPACT_ATOMS: atom_id res chain seq x y z
N MET A 1 -27.88 26.92 17.27
CA MET A 1 -28.05 25.58 16.67
C MET A 1 -27.52 25.48 15.25
N LYS A 2 -27.91 26.37 14.33
CA LYS A 2 -27.46 26.35 12.92
C LYS A 2 -25.93 26.41 12.75
N THR A 3 -25.25 27.23 13.55
CA THR A 3 -23.78 27.38 13.57
C THR A 3 -23.04 26.15 14.08
N LEU A 4 -23.63 25.40 15.02
CA LEU A 4 -23.07 24.14 15.51
C LEU A 4 -23.14 23.05 14.45
N LEU A 5 -24.21 23.02 13.65
CA LEU A 5 -24.37 22.08 12.54
C LEU A 5 -23.34 22.32 11.42
N ILE A 6 -23.04 23.58 11.12
CA ILE A 6 -22.05 23.96 10.10
C ILE A 6 -20.64 23.58 10.56
N ALA A 7 -20.29 23.87 11.81
CA ALA A 7 -19.00 23.49 12.38
C ALA A 7 -18.78 21.96 12.38
N ALA A 8 -19.80 21.19 12.76
CA ALA A 8 -19.76 19.73 12.74
C ALA A 8 -19.60 19.18 11.31
N ALA A 9 -20.32 19.74 10.33
CA ALA A 9 -20.20 19.34 8.93
C ALA A 9 -18.80 19.63 8.35
N CYS A 10 -18.22 20.79 8.68
CA CYS A 10 -16.86 21.14 8.26
C CYS A 10 -15.81 20.16 8.83
N THR A 11 -15.91 19.78 10.10
CA THR A 11 -14.95 18.82 10.70
C THR A 11 -14.99 17.44 10.05
N VAL A 12 -16.17 16.97 9.61
CA VAL A 12 -16.31 15.70 8.90
C VAL A 12 -15.70 15.75 7.50
N LEU A 13 -15.89 16.88 6.78
CA LEU A 13 -15.27 17.12 5.47
C LEU A 13 -13.74 17.19 5.56
N LEU A 14 -13.20 17.81 6.61
CA LEU A 14 -11.76 17.90 6.86
C LEU A 14 -11.13 16.54 7.20
N ALA A 15 -11.85 15.65 7.90
CA ALA A 15 -11.40 14.29 8.16
C ALA A 15 -11.45 13.37 6.92
N ALA A 16 -12.35 13.65 5.97
CA ALA A 16 -12.39 12.98 4.66
C ALA A 16 -11.25 13.43 3.72
N CYS A 17 -10.74 14.66 3.91
CA CYS A 17 -9.44 15.11 3.37
C CYS A 17 -8.28 14.69 4.29
N GLY A 18 -8.44 13.57 5.01
CA GLY A 18 -7.47 13.01 5.93
C GLY A 18 -6.10 12.90 5.27
N ASN A 19 -5.14 13.58 5.88
CA ASN A 19 -3.72 13.50 5.61
C ASN A 19 -3.35 12.04 5.31
N PRO A 20 -2.70 11.70 4.18
CA PRO A 20 -2.23 10.35 3.98
C PRO A 20 -1.30 10.04 5.15
N GLU A 21 -1.75 9.16 6.06
CA GLU A 21 -0.86 8.45 6.98
C GLU A 21 0.40 8.08 6.20
N PRO A 22 1.61 8.17 6.79
CA PRO A 22 2.86 7.91 6.08
C PRO A 22 2.67 6.65 5.25
N ALA A 23 2.56 6.83 3.94
CA ALA A 23 1.84 5.87 3.13
C ALA A 23 2.53 4.51 3.30
N GLU A 24 1.85 3.57 3.95
CA GLU A 24 2.34 2.21 4.28
C GLU A 24 2.63 1.44 2.98
N SER A 25 3.66 1.87 2.27
CA SER A 25 4.02 1.39 0.96
C SER A 25 4.58 -0.01 1.07
N VAL A 26 4.62 -0.71 -0.05
CA VAL A 26 5.22 -2.04 -0.12
C VAL A 26 6.67 -1.96 0.37
N GLU A 27 7.42 -0.95 -0.07
CA GLU A 27 8.81 -0.72 0.28
C GLU A 27 8.99 -0.41 1.78
N SER A 28 8.12 0.42 2.37
CA SER A 28 8.14 0.72 3.81
C SER A 28 7.86 -0.52 4.66
N LEU A 29 6.86 -1.32 4.27
CA LEU A 29 6.51 -2.58 4.94
C LEU A 29 7.60 -3.64 4.76
N MET A 30 8.32 -3.62 3.64
CA MET A 30 9.47 -4.48 3.44
C MET A 30 10.63 -4.11 4.36
N ALA A 31 10.92 -2.81 4.49
CA ALA A 31 11.96 -2.27 5.36
C ALA A 31 11.65 -2.49 6.86
N ASN A 32 10.38 -2.58 7.24
CA ASN A 32 9.93 -2.70 8.63
C ASN A 32 9.17 -4.02 8.91
N PRO A 33 9.87 -5.15 9.21
CA PRO A 33 9.24 -6.45 9.48
C PRO A 33 8.22 -6.46 10.60
N ASP A 34 8.48 -5.75 11.69
CA ASP A 34 7.58 -5.75 12.85
C ASP A 34 6.26 -5.06 12.52
N ARG A 35 6.32 -3.94 11.78
CA ARG A 35 5.14 -3.26 11.27
C ARG A 35 4.35 -4.13 10.28
N LEU A 36 5.05 -4.82 9.37
CA LEU A 36 4.41 -5.76 8.45
C LEU A 36 3.67 -6.89 9.19
N LYS A 37 4.23 -7.40 10.29
CA LYS A 37 3.59 -8.42 11.12
C LYS A 37 2.32 -7.90 11.78
N GLU A 38 2.36 -6.69 12.33
CA GLU A 38 1.20 -6.02 12.94
C GLU A 38 0.08 -5.81 11.92
N VAL A 39 0.39 -5.24 10.75
CA VAL A 39 -0.58 -5.00 9.68
C VAL A 39 -1.23 -6.32 9.23
N ARG A 40 -0.44 -7.40 9.08
CA ARG A 40 -0.99 -8.73 8.76
C ARG A 40 -1.92 -9.28 9.84
N ALA A 41 -1.60 -9.05 11.12
CA ALA A 41 -2.47 -9.45 12.22
C ALA A 41 -3.79 -8.67 12.19
N HIS A 42 -3.76 -7.36 11.93
CA HIS A 42 -4.95 -6.54 11.76
C HIS A 42 -5.79 -6.95 10.55
N CYS A 43 -5.17 -7.20 9.39
CA CYS A 43 -5.87 -7.70 8.21
C CYS A 43 -6.59 -9.04 8.44
N LYS A 44 -6.01 -9.91 9.28
CA LYS A 44 -6.65 -11.17 9.67
C LYS A 44 -7.81 -10.95 10.66
N ALA A 45 -7.66 -9.98 11.56
CA ALA A 45 -8.65 -9.71 12.59
C ALA A 45 -9.89 -9.00 12.03
N ASP A 46 -9.70 -7.98 11.18
CA ASP A 46 -10.78 -7.17 10.63
C ASP A 46 -10.35 -6.50 9.32
N HIS A 47 -10.53 -7.22 8.21
CA HIS A 47 -10.18 -6.74 6.88
C HIS A 47 -10.97 -5.49 6.46
N THR A 48 -12.26 -5.41 6.84
CA THR A 48 -13.13 -4.29 6.48
C THR A 48 -12.69 -3.00 7.13
N LYS A 49 -12.20 -3.06 8.38
CA LYS A 49 -11.68 -1.90 9.10
C LYS A 49 -10.33 -1.42 8.58
N VAL A 50 -9.45 -2.34 8.19
CA VAL A 50 -8.08 -2.03 7.73
C VAL A 50 -8.05 -1.59 6.26
N GLY A 51 -8.93 -2.18 5.45
CA GLY A 51 -9.10 -1.90 4.03
C GLY A 51 -8.20 -2.72 3.10
N ASP A 52 -8.79 -3.16 2.00
CA ASP A 52 -8.18 -4.02 0.99
C ASP A 52 -6.83 -3.48 0.47
N ALA A 53 -6.73 -2.17 0.27
CA ALA A 53 -5.53 -1.54 -0.25
C ALA A 53 -4.31 -1.72 0.67
N LEU A 54 -4.49 -1.67 1.99
CA LEU A 54 -3.40 -1.89 2.94
C LEU A 54 -3.06 -3.37 3.07
N CYS A 55 -4.06 -4.24 3.10
CA CYS A 55 -3.86 -5.70 3.17
C CYS A 55 -3.19 -6.27 1.91
N ASN A 56 -3.50 -5.70 0.74
CA ASN A 56 -2.82 -6.04 -0.52
C ASN A 56 -1.35 -5.61 -0.51
N ARG A 57 -1.03 -4.40 -0.05
CA ARG A 57 0.36 -3.94 0.10
C ARG A 57 1.15 -4.81 1.08
N ALA A 58 0.55 -5.20 2.20
CA ALA A 58 1.19 -6.13 3.15
C ALA A 58 1.43 -7.52 2.56
N SER A 59 0.50 -8.03 1.76
CA SER A 59 0.65 -9.30 1.04
C SER A 59 1.75 -9.22 0.00
N GLU A 60 1.82 -8.12 -0.74
CA GLU A 60 2.88 -7.88 -1.72
C GLU A 60 4.25 -7.72 -1.07
N ALA A 61 4.36 -6.94 0.02
CA ALA A 61 5.60 -6.79 0.78
C ALA A 61 6.10 -8.15 1.30
N THR A 62 5.17 -8.97 1.80
CA THR A 62 5.47 -10.36 2.19
C THR A 62 6.00 -11.15 0.99
N ARG A 63 5.26 -11.17 -0.13
CA ARG A 63 5.65 -11.88 -1.35
C ARG A 63 7.05 -11.46 -1.82
N ARG A 64 7.31 -10.16 -1.93
CA ARG A 64 8.59 -9.63 -2.43
C ARG A 64 9.76 -9.93 -1.49
N ARG A 65 9.55 -10.00 -0.17
CA ARG A 65 10.60 -10.42 0.78
C ARG A 65 10.99 -11.89 0.64
N PHE A 66 10.03 -12.76 0.32
CA PHE A 66 10.28 -14.19 0.20
C PHE A 66 10.68 -14.62 -1.22
N MET A 67 10.09 -14.01 -2.24
CA MET A 67 10.25 -14.39 -3.65
C MET A 67 11.10 -13.41 -4.46
N GLY A 68 11.47 -12.24 -3.90
CA GLY A 68 12.02 -11.12 -4.67
C GLY A 68 10.95 -10.43 -5.53
N SER A 69 11.39 -9.49 -6.38
CA SER A 69 10.50 -8.77 -7.31
C SER A 69 10.04 -9.61 -8.51
N GLY A 70 10.64 -10.79 -8.73
CA GLY A 70 10.39 -11.63 -9.91
C GLY A 70 9.18 -12.57 -9.80
N THR A 71 8.86 -13.23 -10.91
CA THR A 71 8.01 -14.43 -10.96
C THR A 71 8.91 -15.61 -11.34
N PRO A 72 8.96 -16.71 -10.56
CA PRO A 72 9.90 -17.82 -10.82
C PRO A 72 9.76 -18.47 -12.20
N TYR A 73 8.60 -18.29 -12.86
CA TYR A 73 8.25 -18.96 -14.11
C TYR A 73 8.28 -18.06 -15.35
N MET A 74 8.51 -16.75 -15.20
CA MET A 74 8.93 -15.90 -16.32
C MET A 74 10.34 -15.41 -16.01
N ALA A 75 11.34 -16.18 -16.42
CA ALA A 75 12.60 -15.53 -16.77
C ALA A 75 12.26 -14.48 -17.83
N ALA A 76 12.59 -13.21 -17.57
CA ALA A 76 12.53 -12.21 -18.63
C ALA A 76 13.28 -12.78 -19.84
N PRO A 77 12.74 -12.72 -21.07
CA PRO A 77 13.55 -12.96 -22.25
C PRO A 77 14.83 -12.14 -22.10
N PRO A 78 16.02 -12.69 -22.44
CA PRO A 78 17.27 -11.94 -22.35
C PRO A 78 17.04 -10.56 -22.98
N ALA A 79 17.42 -9.51 -22.25
CA ALA A 79 17.10 -8.13 -22.61
C ALA A 79 17.32 -7.94 -24.11
N ALA A 80 16.23 -7.63 -24.84
CA ALA A 80 16.36 -7.33 -26.26
C ALA A 80 17.40 -6.21 -26.40
N PRO A 81 18.38 -6.35 -27.31
CA PRO A 81 19.42 -5.35 -27.46
C PRO A 81 18.77 -3.99 -27.68
N ALA A 82 19.23 -2.98 -26.94
CA ALA A 82 18.72 -1.63 -26.99
C ALA A 82 18.58 -1.20 -28.45
N SER A 83 17.33 -1.00 -28.89
CA SER A 83 17.03 -0.51 -30.22
C SER A 83 17.83 0.77 -30.44
N ALA A 84 18.71 0.77 -31.45
CA ALA A 84 19.49 1.93 -31.82
C ALA A 84 18.57 3.14 -32.11
N PRO A 85 19.03 4.38 -31.87
CA PRO A 85 18.27 5.58 -32.22
C PRO A 85 17.89 5.55 -33.69
N LYS A 86 16.60 5.73 -33.98
CA LYS A 86 16.14 5.97 -35.36
C LYS A 86 16.23 7.46 -35.61
N ASP A 87 17.14 7.85 -36.51
CA ASP A 87 17.03 9.09 -37.27
C ASP A 87 15.81 9.04 -38.21
#